data_AF-A0A0S3THZ6-F1
#
_entry.id   AF-A0A0S3THZ6-F1
#
_cell.length_a   1.000
_cell.length_b   1.000
_cell.length_c   1.000
_cell.angle_alpha   90.00
_cell.angle_beta   90.00
_cell.angle_gamma   90.00
#
_symmetry.space_group_name_H-M   'P 1'
#
loop_
_entity.id
_entity.type
_entity.pdbx_description
1 polymer ?
#
loop_
_entity_poly.entity_id
_entity_poly.type
_entity_poly.pdbx_seq_one_letter_code
_entity_poly.pdbx_strand_id
1 'polypeptide(L)' 'MSFHPLLKVDISQLSVAERIQLAEDLWDSILEQQEELTLSEAQQQELDRRLESYNKNPTNGSNWEEVKKRLGFSQ' A
#
# COMPACT_ATOMS: atom_id res chain seq x y z
N MET A 1 -3.51 5.61 26.44
CA MET A 1 -4.66 5.69 25.52
C MET A 1 -4.17 6.38 24.26
N SER A 2 -4.17 5.66 23.14
CA SER A 2 -3.65 6.17 21.88
C SER A 2 -4.76 6.93 21.17
N PHE A 3 -4.80 8.26 21.35
CA PHE A 3 -5.75 9.12 20.65
C PHE A 3 -5.20 9.42 19.26
N HIS A 4 -5.93 9.00 18.22
CA HIS A 4 -5.60 9.33 16.84
C HIS A 4 -6.49 10.51 16.41
N PRO A 5 -5.94 11.73 16.29
CA PRO A 5 -6.74 12.97 16.22
C PRO A 5 -7.62 13.07 14.97
N LEU A 6 -7.40 12.22 13.97
CA LEU A 6 -8.17 12.16 12.73
C LEU A 6 -9.35 11.18 12.79
N LEU A 7 -9.30 10.21 13.71
CA LEU A 7 -10.32 9.18 13.81
C LEU A 7 -11.31 9.54 14.90
N LYS A 8 -12.61 9.48 14.55
CA LYS A 8 -13.72 9.68 15.51
C LYS A 8 -13.93 8.48 16.44
N VAL A 9 -13.15 7.43 16.26
CA VAL A 9 -13.14 6.19 17.04
C VAL A 9 -11.79 6.02 17.74
N ASP A 10 -11.82 5.62 19.02
CA ASP A 10 -10.62 5.22 19.75
C ASP A 10 -10.17 3.83 19.27
N ILE A 11 -9.17 3.80 18.39
CA ILE A 11 -8.67 2.54 17.82
C ILE A 11 -8.05 1.60 18.86
N SER A 12 -7.69 2.12 20.04
CA SER A 12 -7.13 1.28 21.11
C SER A 12 -8.17 0.35 21.75
N GLN A 13 -9.46 0.64 21.56
CA GLN A 13 -10.57 -0.22 21.99
C GLN A 13 -10.94 -1.30 20.97
N LEU A 14 -10.45 -1.18 19.72
CA LEU A 14 -10.74 -2.13 18.66
C LEU A 14 -9.83 -3.36 18.79
N SER A 15 -10.37 -4.53 18.50
CA SER A 15 -9.58 -5.75 18.28
C SER A 15 -8.67 -5.61 17.05
N VAL A 16 -7.73 -6.55 16.88
CA VAL A 16 -6.85 -6.57 15.69
C VAL A 16 -7.69 -6.66 14.41
N ALA A 17 -8.71 -7.52 14.40
CA ALA A 17 -9.58 -7.72 13.24
C ALA A 17 -10.35 -6.44 12.89
N GLU A 18 -10.93 -5.76 13.89
CA GLU A 18 -11.64 -4.50 13.66
C GLU A 18 -10.72 -3.37 13.18
N ARG A 19 -9.45 -3.34 13.63
CA ARG A 19 -8.48 -2.38 13.09
C ARG A 19 -8.10 -2.68 11.65
N ILE A 20 -8.02 -3.95 11.26
CA ILE A 20 -7.79 -4.35 9.86
C ILE A 20 -8.99 -3.92 9.01
N GLN A 21 -10.20 -4.21 9.47
CA GLN A 21 -11.43 -3.82 8.77
C GLN A 21 -11.52 -2.29 8.62
N LEU A 22 -11.25 -1.54 9.68
CA LEU A 22 -11.25 -0.09 9.61
C LEU A 22 -10.21 0.44 8.61
N ALA A 23 -9.04 -0.19 8.51
CA ALA A 23 -8.03 0.20 7.53
C ALA A 23 -8.49 -0.08 6.08
N GLU A 24 -9.16 -1.21 5.86
CA GLU A 24 -9.78 -1.57 4.59
C GLU A 24 -10.91 -0.60 4.22
N ASP A 25 -11.86 -0.36 5.11
CA ASP A 25 -12.99 0.57 4.89
C ASP A 25 -12.49 2.00 4.57
N LEU A 26 -11.46 2.47 5.27
CA LEU A 26 -10.84 3.77 4.99
C LEU A 26 -10.17 3.79 3.61
N TRP A 27 -9.51 2.69 3.22
CA TRP A 27 -8.88 2.57 1.92
C TRP A 27 -9.92 2.55 0.78
N ASP A 28 -10.99 1.79 0.95
CA ASP A 28 -12.09 1.71 -0.02
C ASP A 28 -12.81 3.04 -0.18
N SER A 29 -12.98 3.80 0.91
CA SER A 29 -13.60 5.13 0.85
C SER A 29 -12.83 6.14 -0.02
N ILE A 30 -11.51 5.97 -0.19
CA ILE A 30 -10.69 6.80 -1.09
C ILE A 30 -10.99 6.46 -2.55
N LEU A 31 -11.20 5.17 -2.85
CA LEU A 31 -11.51 4.70 -4.21
C LEU A 31 -12.86 5.26 -4.70
N GLU A 32 -13.84 5.38 -3.80
CA GLU A 32 -15.15 5.96 -4.12
C GLU A 32 -15.09 7.45 -4.51
N GLN A 33 -14.05 8.15 -4.07
CA GLN A 33 -13.86 9.59 -4.27
C GLN A 33 -12.81 9.92 -5.34
N GLN A 34 -12.22 8.89 -5.94
CA GLN A 34 -11.10 9.07 -6.85
C GLN A 34 -11.64 9.50 -8.22
N GLU A 35 -11.48 10.80 -8.54
CA GLU A 35 -11.52 11.26 -9.92
C GLU A 35 -10.52 10.44 -10.74
N GLU A 36 -10.89 10.09 -11.97
CA GLU A 36 -10.11 9.24 -12.86
C GLU A 36 -8.67 9.81 -12.97
N LEU A 37 -7.72 9.15 -12.29
CA LEU A 37 -6.32 9.56 -12.30
C LEU A 37 -5.74 9.25 -13.67
N THR A 38 -5.90 10.19 -14.60
CA THR A 38 -5.34 10.08 -15.94
C THR A 38 -3.82 10.05 -15.86
N LEU A 39 -3.23 8.96 -16.34
CA LEU A 39 -1.80 8.87 -16.53
C LEU A 39 -1.41 9.69 -17.76
N SER A 40 -0.36 10.50 -17.66
CA SER A 40 0.27 11.06 -18.84
C SER A 40 0.86 9.93 -19.70
N GLU A 41 1.00 10.17 -21.01
CA GLU A 41 1.61 9.19 -21.92
C GLU A 41 3.01 8.74 -21.45
N ALA A 42 3.81 9.68 -20.92
CA ALA A 42 5.14 9.38 -20.39
C ALA A 42 5.09 8.44 -19.16
N GLN A 43 4.09 8.58 -18.29
CA GLN A 43 3.89 7.69 -17.16
C GLN A 43 3.44 6.31 -17.62
N GLN A 44 2.51 6.23 -18.58
CA GLN A 44 2.05 4.98 -19.14
C GLN A 44 3.19 4.20 -19.80
N GLN A 45 4.00 4.87 -20.62
CA GLN A 45 5.18 4.28 -21.25
C GLN A 45 6.20 3.75 -20.24
N GLU A 46 6.43 4.46 -19.14
CA GLU A 46 7.34 4.00 -18.09
C GLU A 46 6.79 2.77 -17.34
N LEU A 47 5.48 2.71 -17.11
CA LEU A 47 4.84 1.53 -16.52
C LEU A 47 4.96 0.31 -17.44
N ASP A 48 4.67 0.47 -18.74
CA ASP A 48 4.80 -0.59 -19.74
C ASP A 48 6.24 -1.11 -19.81
N ARG A 49 7.22 -0.19 -19.84
CA ARG A 49 8.66 -0.54 -19.83
C ARG A 49 9.05 -1.34 -18.58
N ARG A 50 8.56 -0.95 -17.40
CA ARG A 50 8.83 -1.67 -16.15
C ARG A 50 8.18 -3.04 -16.14
N LEU A 51 6.95 -3.15 -16.64
CA LEU A 51 6.22 -4.41 -16.72
C LEU A 51 6.92 -5.39 -17.66
N GLU A 52 7.37 -4.93 -18.84
CA GLU A 52 8.17 -5.75 -19.74
C GLU A 52 9.50 -6.19 -19.11
N SER A 53 10.18 -5.28 -18.41
CA SER A 53 11.43 -5.60 -17.71
C SER A 53 11.23 -6.67 -16.65
N TYR A 54 10.11 -6.62 -15.91
CA TYR A 54 9.75 -7.63 -14.94
C TYR A 54 9.41 -8.97 -15.61
N ASN A 55 8.62 -8.97 -16.68
CA ASN A 55 8.29 -10.20 -17.41
C ASN A 55 9.54 -10.90 -17.98
N LYS A 56 10.53 -10.13 -18.43
CA LYS A 56 11.82 -10.68 -18.92
C LYS A 56 12.72 -11.19 -17.79
N ASN A 57 12.57 -10.68 -16.57
CA ASN A 57 13.33 -11.11 -15.41
C ASN A 57 12.46 -11.04 -14.14
N PRO A 58 11.61 -12.06 -13.90
CA PRO A 58 10.66 -12.04 -12.77
C PRO A 58 11.35 -12.12 -11.41
N THR A 59 12.63 -12.52 -11.37
CA THR A 59 13.47 -12.50 -10.17
C THR A 59 14.13 -11.15 -9.93
N ASN A 60 13.91 -10.15 -10.79
CA ASN A 60 14.43 -8.79 -10.63
C ASN A 60 13.56 -8.04 -9.60
N GLY A 61 13.69 -8.42 -8.35
CA GLY A 61 12.98 -7.84 -7.21
C GLY A 61 13.49 -8.47 -5.92
N SER A 62 13.36 -7.75 -4.82
CA SER A 62 13.63 -8.34 -3.51
C SER A 62 12.40 -9.05 -3.00
N ASN A 63 12.54 -10.28 -2.49
CA ASN A 63 11.45 -10.90 -1.74
C ASN A 63 11.21 -10.14 -0.42
N TRP A 64 10.08 -10.41 0.24
CA TRP A 64 9.70 -9.66 1.44
C TRP A 64 10.73 -9.77 2.57
N GLU A 65 11.37 -10.92 2.74
CA GLU A 65 12.40 -11.11 3.77
C GLU A 65 13.66 -10.26 3.49
N GLU A 66 14.07 -10.17 2.23
CA GLU A 66 15.18 -9.29 1.82
C GLU A 66 14.87 -7.81 2.05
N VAL A 67 13.62 -7.40 1.80
CA VAL A 67 13.16 -6.03 2.08
C VAL A 67 13.17 -5.76 3.58
N LYS A 68 12.62 -6.65 4.40
CA LYS A 68 12.65 -6.53 5.87
C LYS A 68 14.07 -6.39 6.38
N LYS A 69 15.00 -7.21 5.88
CA LYS A 69 16.42 -7.14 6.25
C LYS A 69 17.02 -5.78 5.88
N ARG A 70 16.73 -5.25 4.69
CA ARG A 70 17.19 -3.91 4.28
C ARG A 70 16.61 -2.78 5.14
N LEU A 71 15.38 -2.94 5.63
CA LEU A 71 14.69 -1.97 6.49
C LEU A 71 15.01 -2.15 7.98
N GLY A 72 15.88 -3.09 8.35
CA GLY A 72 16.26 -3.35 9.74
C GLY A 72 15.20 -4.07 10.57
N PHE A 73 14.19 -4.67 9.94
CA PHE A 73 13.18 -5.52 10.59
C PHE A 73 13.64 -6.95 10.84
N SER A 74 14.90 -7.27 10.55
CA SER A 74 15.51 -8.56 10.87
C SER A 74 15.79 -8.67 12.38
N GLN A 75 14.82 -9.23 13.11
CA GLN A 75 15.05 -9.97 14.35
C GLN A 75 15.33 -11.44 14.04
#